data_AF-A0A6J8BWZ6-F1
#
_entry.id   AF-A0A6J8BWZ6-F1
#
_cell.length_a   1.000
_cell.length_b   1.000
_cell.length_c   1.000
_cell.angle_alpha   90.00
_cell.angle_beta   90.00
_cell.angle_gamma   90.00
#
_symmetry.space_group_name_H-M   'P 1'
#
loop_
_entity.id
_entity.type
_entity.pdbx_description
1 polymer ?
#
loop_
_entity_poly.entity_id
_entity_poly.type
_entity_poly.pdbx_seq_one_letter_code
_entity_poly.pdbx_strand_id
1 'polypeptide(L)'
;MAKGNTLTIKHGGWCKHASKENSGEHYLDTKMIPYLSFFLKSKTVGSFGDGPGAYKREIMKLQQVQLYDAYDGAPYSEENSNGSVKFLDLTIPQYGIPLYDWIISLEVAEHIPKQFETIYLDNIFRHAKEGIILSWAVPNQDGLKHVNNKPLKYVIHVMEKNGFVINEDLSKKLKESTSIPWLKRNINVYHRTNYSTFGYRSRLIQFI
;
A
#
# COMPACT_ATOMS: atom_id res chain seq x y z
N MET A 1 -1.16 -38.37 -4.66
CA MET A 1 -1.13 -37.12 -5.45
C MET A 1 -2.47 -36.40 -5.26
N ALA A 2 -2.55 -35.50 -4.27
CA ALA A 2 -3.76 -34.72 -4.03
C ALA A 2 -3.60 -33.34 -4.70
N LYS A 3 -4.42 -33.10 -5.72
CA LYS A 3 -4.72 -31.75 -6.22
C LYS A 3 -5.46 -31.02 -5.09
N GLY A 4 -4.77 -30.14 -4.37
CA GLY A 4 -5.30 -29.46 -3.19
C GLY A 4 -5.16 -27.95 -3.29
N ASN A 5 -6.32 -27.30 -3.45
CA ASN A 5 -6.65 -25.93 -3.08
C ASN A 5 -6.05 -24.76 -3.89
N THR A 6 -6.85 -24.32 -4.85
CA THR A 6 -7.25 -22.92 -5.06
C THR A 6 -6.64 -21.95 -4.03
N LEU A 7 -5.50 -21.35 -4.39
CA LEU A 7 -4.92 -20.17 -3.74
C LEU A 7 -5.83 -18.95 -3.99
N THR A 8 -7.03 -18.94 -3.42
CA THR A 8 -7.74 -17.69 -3.15
C THR A 8 -6.95 -16.96 -2.08
N ILE A 9 -6.33 -15.84 -2.46
CA ILE A 9 -5.62 -14.93 -1.57
C ILE A 9 -6.67 -14.34 -0.62
N LYS A 10 -6.82 -14.94 0.56
CA LYS A 10 -7.87 -14.58 1.53
C LYS A 10 -7.49 -13.38 2.41
N HIS A 11 -6.26 -12.91 2.33
CA HIS A 11 -5.69 -11.93 3.28
C HIS A 11 -4.90 -10.79 2.61
N GLY A 12 -4.86 -10.77 1.27
CA GLY A 12 -4.20 -9.72 0.50
C GLY A 12 -2.68 -9.83 0.39
N GLY A 13 -2.09 -11.00 0.68
CA GLY A 13 -0.68 -11.26 0.45
C GLY A 13 -0.37 -12.72 0.13
N TRP A 14 0.90 -13.00 -0.14
CA TRP A 14 1.35 -14.24 -0.77
C TRP A 14 1.60 -15.39 0.21
N CYS A 15 1.73 -16.62 -0.33
CA CYS A 15 2.14 -17.79 0.45
C CYS A 15 3.64 -17.73 0.79
N LYS A 16 4.09 -18.57 1.76
CA LYS A 16 5.42 -18.51 2.37
C LYS A 16 6.60 -18.37 1.41
N HIS A 17 6.58 -19.07 0.26
CA HIS A 17 7.67 -19.01 -0.70
C HIS A 17 7.70 -17.71 -1.52
N ALA A 18 6.53 -17.23 -1.92
CA ALA A 18 6.41 -16.01 -2.71
C ALA A 18 6.64 -14.74 -1.86
N SER A 19 6.38 -14.79 -0.55
CA SER A 19 6.59 -13.67 0.39
C SER A 19 8.04 -13.47 0.86
N LYS A 20 8.98 -14.29 0.41
CA LYS A 20 10.40 -14.14 0.77
C LYS A 20 11.07 -13.10 -0.11
N GLU A 21 12.07 -12.40 0.43
CA GLU A 21 12.83 -11.39 -0.33
C GLU A 21 13.49 -11.95 -1.60
N ASN A 22 13.88 -13.22 -1.61
CA ASN A 22 14.50 -13.88 -2.76
C ASN A 22 13.51 -14.59 -3.70
N SER A 23 12.20 -14.33 -3.59
CA SER A 23 11.19 -14.98 -4.43
C SER A 23 11.20 -14.52 -5.89
N GLY A 24 11.77 -13.35 -6.17
CA GLY A 24 11.68 -12.69 -7.48
C GLY A 24 10.36 -11.93 -7.70
N GLU A 25 9.44 -11.98 -6.74
CA GLU A 25 8.12 -11.33 -6.82
C GLU A 25 8.10 -9.94 -6.15
N HIS A 26 9.19 -9.55 -5.50
CA HIS A 26 9.33 -8.28 -4.81
C HIS A 26 10.38 -7.40 -5.48
N TYR A 27 9.97 -6.19 -5.85
CA TYR A 27 10.83 -5.25 -6.54
C TYR A 27 11.06 -4.00 -5.69
N LEU A 28 12.33 -3.63 -5.54
CA LEU A 28 12.75 -2.41 -4.88
C LEU A 28 13.27 -1.42 -5.92
N ASP A 29 12.64 -0.25 -6.02
CA ASP A 29 13.16 0.84 -6.85
C ASP A 29 14.13 1.70 -6.04
N THR A 30 15.42 1.35 -6.10
CA THR A 30 16.46 2.07 -5.34
C THR A 30 16.60 3.54 -5.75
N LYS A 31 16.17 3.93 -6.96
CA LYS A 31 16.22 5.33 -7.42
C LYS A 31 15.12 6.18 -6.82
N MET A 32 13.98 5.58 -6.48
CA MET A 32 12.85 6.29 -5.85
C MET A 32 13.12 6.60 -4.37
N ILE A 33 13.93 5.79 -3.68
CA ILE A 33 14.14 5.86 -2.22
C ILE A 33 14.53 7.26 -1.71
N PRO A 34 15.53 7.98 -2.29
CA PRO A 34 15.92 9.28 -1.79
C PRO A 34 14.80 10.32 -1.89
N TYR A 35 14.05 10.32 -3.00
CA TYR A 35 12.94 11.23 -3.21
C TYR A 35 11.80 10.93 -2.23
N LEU A 36 11.45 9.66 -2.07
CA LEU A 36 10.38 9.22 -1.17
C LEU A 36 10.72 9.54 0.30
N SER A 37 11.95 9.29 0.73
CA SER A 37 12.44 9.63 2.07
C SER A 37 12.42 11.15 2.33
N PHE A 38 12.86 11.95 1.35
CA PHE A 38 12.80 13.40 1.46
C PHE A 38 11.36 13.93 1.53
N PHE A 39 10.48 13.39 0.69
CA PHE A 39 9.06 13.75 0.67
C PHE A 39 8.37 13.46 2.02
N LEU A 40 8.72 12.33 2.65
CA LEU A 40 8.16 11.88 3.92
C LEU A 40 8.96 12.33 5.15
N LYS A 41 9.82 13.34 4.99
CA LYS A 41 10.67 13.84 6.07
C LYS A 41 9.83 14.27 7.28
N SER A 42 10.22 13.78 8.46
CA SER A 42 9.57 14.01 9.76
C SER A 42 8.11 13.55 9.81
N LYS A 43 7.70 12.63 8.95
CA LYS A 43 6.35 12.05 8.94
C LYS A 43 6.32 10.66 9.57
N THR A 44 5.14 10.32 10.08
CA THR A 44 4.75 8.95 10.42
C THR A 44 4.13 8.27 9.21
N VAL A 45 4.61 7.06 8.88
CA VAL A 45 4.26 6.34 7.65
C VAL A 45 3.79 4.93 7.97
N GLY A 46 2.65 4.54 7.38
CA GLY A 46 2.16 3.17 7.39
C GLY A 46 2.22 2.59 5.99
N SER A 47 2.98 1.51 5.78
CA SER A 47 3.04 0.80 4.50
C SER A 47 2.16 -0.44 4.52
N PHE A 48 1.19 -0.52 3.62
CA PHE A 48 0.23 -1.63 3.52
C PHE A 48 0.58 -2.44 2.27
N GLY A 49 1.11 -3.66 2.49
CA GLY A 49 1.70 -4.51 1.45
C GLY A 49 3.18 -4.23 1.20
N ASP A 50 3.97 -4.07 2.27
CA ASP A 50 5.41 -3.77 2.18
C ASP A 50 6.27 -4.99 1.79
N GLY A 51 5.64 -6.15 1.57
CA GLY A 51 6.28 -7.41 1.25
C GLY A 51 7.30 -7.81 2.33
N PRO A 52 8.57 -8.06 1.96
CA PRO A 52 9.63 -8.39 2.91
C PRO A 52 10.17 -7.15 3.66
N GLY A 53 9.68 -5.94 3.38
CA GLY A 53 10.09 -4.72 4.08
C GLY A 53 11.29 -4.00 3.47
N ALA A 54 11.57 -4.22 2.18
CA ALA A 54 12.73 -3.64 1.51
C ALA A 54 12.66 -2.10 1.46
N TYR A 55 11.48 -1.53 1.16
CA TYR A 55 11.27 -0.08 1.18
C TYR A 55 11.46 0.49 2.58
N LYS A 56 10.82 -0.08 3.61
CA LYS A 56 11.04 0.30 5.02
C LYS A 56 12.53 0.33 5.35
N ARG A 57 13.24 -0.76 5.06
CA ARG A 57 14.67 -0.89 5.40
C ARG A 57 15.51 0.20 4.77
N GLU A 58 15.38 0.44 3.47
CA GLU A 58 16.21 1.43 2.77
C GLU A 58 15.83 2.87 3.09
N ILE A 59 14.53 3.17 3.27
CA ILE A 59 14.07 4.52 3.67
C ILE A 59 14.56 4.85 5.08
N MET A 60 14.45 3.92 6.03
CA MET A 60 14.84 4.17 7.43
C MET A 60 16.35 4.38 7.59
N LYS A 61 17.20 3.85 6.69
CA LYS A 61 18.64 4.15 6.68
C LYS A 61 18.96 5.63 6.44
N LEU A 62 18.08 6.36 5.76
CA LEU A 62 18.28 7.79 5.46
C LEU A 62 17.93 8.70 6.64
N GLN A 63 17.27 8.18 7.69
CA GLN A 63 16.98 8.89 8.94
C GLN A 63 16.18 10.20 8.77
N GLN A 64 15.42 10.34 7.67
CA GLN A 64 14.57 11.50 7.44
C GLN A 64 13.14 11.28 7.91
N VAL A 65 12.62 10.06 7.80
CA VAL A 65 11.26 9.69 8.21
C VAL A 65 11.22 9.45 9.72
N GLN A 66 10.21 9.97 10.41
CA GLN A 66 10.10 9.87 11.88
C GLN A 66 9.76 8.45 12.32
N LEU A 67 8.78 7.81 11.65
CA LEU A 67 8.33 6.45 11.93
C LEU A 67 7.88 5.80 10.63
N TYR A 68 8.25 4.53 10.43
CA TYR A 68 7.77 3.71 9.31
C TYR A 68 7.35 2.34 9.82
N ASP A 69 6.04 2.16 9.98
CA ASP A 69 5.45 0.86 10.25
C ASP A 69 5.11 0.17 8.93
N ALA A 70 5.41 -1.12 8.85
CA ALA A 70 5.18 -1.92 7.65
C ALA A 70 4.26 -3.09 7.99
N TYR A 71 3.29 -3.30 7.12
CA TYR A 71 2.30 -4.36 7.20
C TYR A 71 2.23 -5.11 5.88
N ASP A 72 1.94 -6.39 5.91
CA ASP A 72 1.69 -7.18 4.71
C ASP A 72 0.65 -8.27 4.97
N GLY A 73 -0.15 -8.55 3.94
CA GLY A 73 -1.16 -9.61 3.98
C GLY A 73 -0.59 -11.02 3.89
N ALA A 74 0.72 -11.21 3.71
CA ALA A 74 1.35 -12.52 3.68
C ALA A 74 1.42 -13.10 5.11
N PRO A 75 0.85 -14.30 5.38
CA PRO A 75 0.79 -14.88 6.73
C PRO A 75 2.14 -15.13 7.41
N TYR A 76 3.24 -15.11 6.63
CA TYR A 76 4.60 -15.32 7.11
C TYR A 76 5.46 -14.06 6.99
N SER A 77 4.86 -12.88 6.82
CA SER A 77 5.58 -11.61 6.70
C SER A 77 6.46 -11.34 7.91
N GLU A 78 5.96 -11.60 9.13
CA GLU A 78 6.73 -11.43 10.36
C GLU A 78 7.94 -12.37 10.44
N GLU A 79 7.76 -13.65 10.15
CA GLU A 79 8.86 -14.63 10.15
C GLU A 79 9.90 -14.26 9.08
N ASN A 80 9.46 -13.94 7.86
CA ASN A 80 10.36 -13.66 6.74
C ASN A 80 11.08 -12.31 6.86
N SER A 81 10.57 -11.40 7.67
CA SER A 81 11.14 -10.06 7.89
C SER A 81 11.77 -9.87 9.27
N ASN A 82 11.88 -10.94 10.07
CA ASN A 82 12.32 -10.89 11.48
C ASN A 82 11.54 -9.85 12.30
N GLY A 83 10.22 -9.77 12.10
CA GLY A 83 9.31 -8.85 12.78
C GLY A 83 9.33 -7.41 12.25
N SER A 84 10.10 -7.11 11.20
CA SER A 84 10.14 -5.76 10.60
C SER A 84 8.83 -5.39 9.89
N VAL A 85 8.14 -6.39 9.32
CA VAL A 85 6.84 -6.27 8.67
C VAL A 85 5.84 -7.12 9.45
N LYS A 86 4.76 -6.49 9.93
CA LYS A 86 3.71 -7.15 10.70
C LYS A 86 2.67 -7.78 9.79
N PHE A 87 2.06 -8.89 10.21
CA PHE A 87 0.93 -9.44 9.49
C PHE A 87 -0.29 -8.53 9.66
N LEU A 88 -0.97 -8.23 8.56
CA LEU A 88 -2.24 -7.51 8.56
C LEU A 88 -3.11 -8.05 7.42
N ASP A 89 -4.27 -8.62 7.75
CA ASP A 89 -5.21 -9.05 6.71
C ASP A 89 -5.83 -7.82 6.04
N LEU A 90 -5.41 -7.54 4.81
CA LEU A 90 -5.82 -6.36 4.07
C LEU A 90 -7.25 -6.46 3.52
N THR A 91 -7.91 -7.62 3.63
CA THR A 91 -9.24 -7.91 3.06
C THR A 91 -10.37 -7.88 4.08
N ILE A 92 -10.04 -7.73 5.37
CA ILE A 92 -11.00 -7.52 6.46
C ILE A 92 -10.83 -6.12 7.04
N PRO A 93 -11.86 -5.54 7.69
CA PRO A 93 -11.74 -4.25 8.33
C PRO A 93 -10.67 -4.25 9.43
N GLN A 94 -9.70 -3.33 9.34
CA GLN A 94 -8.64 -3.17 10.32
C GLN A 94 -8.91 -1.97 11.23
N TYR A 95 -9.05 -2.21 12.53
CA TYR A 95 -9.26 -1.20 13.55
C TYR A 95 -8.19 -1.28 14.62
N GLY A 96 -7.95 -0.19 15.35
CA GLY A 96 -7.03 -0.17 16.48
C GLY A 96 -5.54 -0.22 16.12
N ILE A 97 -5.20 -0.15 14.82
CA ILE A 97 -3.82 0.12 14.39
C ILE A 97 -3.58 1.64 14.33
N PRO A 98 -2.32 2.11 14.37
CA PRO A 98 -2.00 3.54 14.43
C PRO A 98 -2.52 4.33 13.22
N LEU A 99 -2.63 5.64 13.43
CA LEU A 99 -2.91 6.61 12.37
C LEU A 99 -1.59 7.23 11.91
N TYR A 100 -1.41 7.33 10.61
CA TYR A 100 -0.17 7.78 9.98
C TYR A 100 -0.40 9.09 9.24
N ASP A 101 0.62 9.93 9.14
CA ASP A 101 0.54 11.11 8.26
C ASP A 101 0.32 10.66 6.82
N TRP A 102 1.04 9.61 6.42
CA TRP A 102 0.97 9.04 5.08
C TRP A 102 0.79 7.53 5.10
N ILE A 103 -0.10 7.03 4.23
CA ILE A 103 -0.14 5.61 3.88
C ILE A 103 0.54 5.38 2.53
N ILE A 104 1.35 4.34 2.43
CA ILE A 104 1.94 3.86 1.18
C ILE A 104 1.37 2.49 0.84
N SER A 105 1.01 2.26 -0.41
CA SER A 105 0.68 0.93 -0.92
C SER A 105 1.07 0.83 -2.38
N LEU A 106 2.03 -0.04 -2.71
CA LEU A 106 2.64 -0.11 -4.04
C LEU A 106 2.43 -1.50 -4.65
N GLU A 107 1.71 -1.57 -5.76
CA GLU A 107 1.37 -2.79 -6.51
C GLU A 107 0.74 -3.87 -5.60
N VAL A 108 -0.32 -3.49 -4.87
CA VAL A 108 -1.05 -4.36 -3.92
C VAL A 108 -2.49 -4.57 -4.36
N ALA A 109 -3.18 -3.49 -4.74
CA ALA A 109 -4.61 -3.46 -4.98
C ALA A 109 -5.07 -4.38 -6.13
N GLU A 110 -4.21 -4.62 -7.12
CA GLU A 110 -4.44 -5.54 -8.24
C GLU A 110 -4.50 -7.01 -7.81
N HIS A 111 -3.92 -7.35 -6.67
CA HIS A 111 -3.95 -8.70 -6.09
C HIS A 111 -5.15 -8.89 -5.14
N ILE A 112 -5.81 -7.80 -4.73
CA ILE A 112 -7.02 -7.85 -3.89
C ILE A 112 -8.23 -8.19 -4.77
N PRO A 113 -8.94 -9.32 -4.52
CA PRO A 113 -10.15 -9.65 -5.26
C PRO A 113 -11.19 -8.51 -5.21
N LYS A 114 -11.90 -8.26 -6.31
CA LYS A 114 -12.84 -7.13 -6.44
C LYS A 114 -13.85 -7.01 -5.29
N GLN A 115 -14.31 -8.13 -4.74
CA GLN A 115 -15.25 -8.16 -3.61
C GLN A 115 -14.69 -7.59 -2.29
N PHE A 116 -13.35 -7.55 -2.13
CA PHE A 116 -12.68 -7.00 -0.94
C PHE A 116 -12.07 -5.62 -1.19
N GLU A 117 -12.16 -5.08 -2.41
CA GLU A 117 -11.56 -3.82 -2.80
C GLU A 117 -12.00 -2.66 -1.89
N THR A 118 -13.31 -2.56 -1.62
CA THR A 118 -13.84 -1.51 -0.74
C THR A 118 -13.27 -1.60 0.67
N ILE A 119 -13.15 -2.82 1.23
CA ILE A 119 -12.60 -3.02 2.57
C ILE A 119 -11.11 -2.62 2.61
N TYR A 120 -10.33 -3.05 1.62
CA TYR A 120 -8.92 -2.70 1.50
C TYR A 120 -8.72 -1.18 1.39
N LEU A 121 -9.49 -0.51 0.55
CA LEU A 121 -9.41 0.94 0.40
C LEU A 121 -9.87 1.66 1.66
N ASP A 122 -10.92 1.18 2.34
CA ASP A 122 -11.35 1.74 3.63
C ASP A 122 -10.28 1.58 4.71
N ASN A 123 -9.52 0.48 4.71
CA ASN A 123 -8.36 0.33 5.58
C ASN A 123 -7.31 1.42 5.30
N ILE A 124 -7.01 1.73 4.04
CA ILE A 124 -6.08 2.83 3.70
C ILE A 124 -6.65 4.18 4.15
N PHE A 125 -7.90 4.48 3.80
CA PHE A 125 -8.53 5.78 4.08
C PHE A 125 -8.66 6.05 5.58
N ARG A 126 -8.92 5.01 6.39
CA ARG A 126 -9.08 5.11 7.84
C ARG A 126 -7.79 5.53 8.54
N HIS A 127 -6.63 5.13 8.02
CA HIS A 127 -5.34 5.31 8.70
C HIS A 127 -4.47 6.43 8.10
N ALA A 128 -4.82 7.02 6.96
CA ALA A 128 -4.10 8.16 6.37
C ALA A 128 -4.61 9.53 6.88
N LYS A 129 -3.80 10.29 7.61
CA LYS A 129 -4.16 11.65 8.08
C LYS A 129 -4.03 12.71 7.00
N GLU A 130 -2.89 12.75 6.31
CA GLU A 130 -2.55 13.82 5.36
C GLU A 130 -2.66 13.36 3.91
N GLY A 131 -2.21 12.13 3.61
CA GLY A 131 -2.20 11.66 2.22
C GLY A 131 -1.89 10.19 2.04
N ILE A 132 -1.95 9.77 0.78
CA ILE A 132 -1.75 8.40 0.33
C ILE A 132 -0.81 8.43 -0.88
N ILE A 133 0.16 7.53 -0.89
CA ILE A 133 0.93 7.17 -2.08
C ILE A 133 0.46 5.79 -2.52
N LEU A 134 -0.16 5.71 -3.70
CA LEU A 134 -0.74 4.47 -4.22
C LEU A 134 -0.18 4.19 -5.62
N SER A 135 0.26 2.95 -5.86
CA SER A 135 0.35 2.40 -7.21
C SER A 135 -0.60 1.22 -7.36
N TRP A 136 -1.22 1.12 -8.53
CA TRP A 136 -2.18 0.09 -8.85
C TRP A 136 -2.10 -0.22 -10.34
N ALA A 137 -1.81 -1.48 -10.69
CA ALA A 137 -1.71 -1.94 -12.05
C ALA A 137 -2.92 -1.57 -12.94
N VAL A 138 -2.64 -0.91 -14.06
CA VAL A 138 -3.62 -0.52 -15.09
C VAL A 138 -4.23 -1.74 -15.81
N PRO A 139 -5.39 -1.62 -16.49
CA PRO A 139 -6.00 -2.73 -17.20
C PRO A 139 -5.05 -3.35 -18.21
N ASN A 140 -5.04 -4.69 -18.28
CA ASN A 140 -4.17 -5.50 -19.13
C ASN A 140 -2.66 -5.35 -18.83
N GLN A 141 -2.26 -4.78 -17.68
CA GLN A 141 -0.89 -4.92 -17.21
C GLN A 141 -0.67 -6.35 -16.71
N ASP A 142 0.24 -7.07 -17.37
CA ASP A 142 0.65 -8.40 -16.95
C ASP A 142 1.31 -8.39 -15.56
N GLY A 143 1.26 -9.54 -14.89
CA GLY A 143 1.91 -9.78 -13.61
C GLY A 143 1.24 -10.94 -12.87
N LEU A 144 1.87 -11.37 -11.78
CA LEU A 144 1.41 -12.54 -11.05
C LEU A 144 0.03 -12.28 -10.43
N LYS A 145 -0.97 -13.04 -10.87
CA LYS A 145 -2.35 -13.01 -10.37
C LYS A 145 -2.92 -11.59 -10.18
N HIS A 146 -2.78 -10.75 -11.19
CA HIS A 146 -3.56 -9.53 -11.25
C HIS A 146 -5.03 -9.91 -11.49
N VAL A 147 -5.87 -9.72 -10.48
CA VAL A 147 -7.30 -10.06 -10.51
C VAL A 147 -8.18 -8.81 -10.49
N ASN A 148 -7.60 -7.65 -10.20
CA ASN A 148 -8.34 -6.43 -9.99
C ASN A 148 -7.65 -5.18 -10.56
N ASN A 149 -7.08 -5.24 -11.76
CA ASN A 149 -6.55 -4.05 -12.42
C ASN A 149 -7.62 -2.95 -12.59
N LYS A 150 -7.21 -1.68 -12.52
CA LYS A 150 -8.12 -0.52 -12.65
C LYS A 150 -7.50 0.62 -13.44
N PRO A 151 -8.29 1.31 -14.30
CA PRO A 151 -7.81 2.52 -14.98
C PRO A 151 -7.65 3.66 -13.97
N LEU A 152 -6.67 4.55 -14.18
CA LEU A 152 -6.42 5.69 -13.28
C LEU A 152 -7.67 6.53 -13.00
N LYS A 153 -8.53 6.74 -14.01
CA LYS A 153 -9.80 7.48 -13.86
C LYS A 153 -10.71 6.87 -12.78
N TYR A 154 -10.74 5.54 -12.67
CA TYR A 154 -11.48 4.86 -11.61
C TYR A 154 -10.86 5.15 -10.24
N VAL A 155 -9.54 5.03 -10.12
CA VAL A 155 -8.82 5.23 -8.86
C VAL A 155 -9.00 6.66 -8.35
N ILE A 156 -8.86 7.67 -9.23
CA ILE A 156 -9.12 9.09 -8.90
C ILE A 156 -10.55 9.26 -8.38
N HIS A 157 -11.55 8.74 -9.09
CA HIS A 157 -12.94 8.86 -8.67
C HIS A 157 -13.23 8.24 -7.29
N VAL A 158 -12.63 7.09 -6.98
CA VAL A 158 -12.79 6.45 -5.67
C VAL A 158 -12.07 7.24 -4.56
N MET A 159 -10.88 7.79 -4.85
CA MET A 159 -10.15 8.67 -3.93
C MET A 159 -10.96 9.93 -3.60
N GLU A 160 -11.48 10.61 -4.62
CA GLU A 160 -12.27 11.84 -4.48
C GLU A 160 -13.52 11.63 -3.64
N LYS A 161 -14.26 10.55 -3.92
CA LYS A 161 -15.42 10.15 -3.10
C LYS A 161 -15.09 9.91 -1.63
N ASN A 162 -13.83 9.62 -1.31
CA ASN A 162 -13.36 9.36 0.04
C ASN A 162 -12.53 10.52 0.62
N GLY A 163 -12.62 11.71 0.04
CA GLY A 163 -12.01 12.93 0.57
C GLY A 163 -10.52 13.05 0.29
N PHE A 164 -10.05 12.45 -0.81
CA PHE A 164 -8.68 12.56 -1.30
C PHE A 164 -8.65 13.09 -2.72
N VAL A 165 -7.77 14.07 -3.00
CA VAL A 165 -7.56 14.61 -4.35
C VAL A 165 -6.17 14.24 -4.83
N ILE A 166 -6.04 13.91 -6.11
CA ILE A 166 -4.73 13.63 -6.71
C ILE A 166 -3.89 14.91 -6.75
N ASN A 167 -2.60 14.80 -6.39
CA ASN A 167 -1.62 15.85 -6.58
C ASN A 167 -0.81 15.53 -7.84
N GLU A 168 -1.14 16.16 -8.95
CA GLU A 168 -0.51 15.87 -10.25
C GLU A 168 0.99 16.19 -10.25
N ASP A 169 1.40 17.30 -9.63
CA ASP A 169 2.80 17.72 -9.59
C ASP A 169 3.67 16.76 -8.77
N LEU A 170 3.20 16.36 -7.58
CA LEU A 170 3.91 15.37 -6.77
C LEU A 170 3.89 14.00 -7.42
N SER A 171 2.77 13.61 -8.05
CA SER A 171 2.67 12.36 -8.80
C SER A 171 3.68 12.35 -9.94
N LYS A 172 3.80 13.44 -10.70
CA LYS A 172 4.79 13.57 -11.78
C LYS A 172 6.21 13.44 -11.26
N LYS A 173 6.58 14.17 -10.20
CA LYS A 173 7.93 14.10 -9.61
C LYS A 173 8.26 12.70 -9.09
N LEU A 174 7.30 12.03 -8.46
CA LEU A 174 7.49 10.67 -7.97
C LEU A 174 7.67 9.67 -9.12
N LYS A 175 6.87 9.77 -10.19
CA LYS A 175 7.05 8.98 -11.43
C LYS A 175 8.41 9.24 -12.08
N GLU A 176 8.88 10.49 -12.11
CA GLU A 176 10.19 10.85 -12.64
C GLU A 176 11.34 10.27 -11.81
N SER A 177 11.17 10.13 -10.50
CA SER A 177 12.15 9.50 -9.59
C SER A 177 12.17 7.96 -9.66
N THR A 178 11.17 7.36 -10.30
CA THR A 178 11.02 5.90 -10.44
C THR A 178 11.74 5.40 -11.70
N SER A 179 12.47 4.30 -11.56
CA SER A 179 13.15 3.57 -12.63
C SER A 179 12.39 2.34 -13.14
N ILE A 180 11.51 1.76 -12.32
CA ILE A 180 10.68 0.60 -12.68
C ILE A 180 9.52 1.05 -13.60
N PRO A 181 9.39 0.51 -14.84
CA PRO A 181 8.45 1.04 -15.83
C PRO A 181 6.97 1.00 -15.43
N TRP A 182 6.52 -0.11 -14.82
CA TRP A 182 5.11 -0.26 -14.41
C TRP A 182 4.81 0.63 -13.20
N LEU A 183 5.69 0.66 -12.20
CA LEU A 183 5.54 1.55 -11.05
C LEU A 183 5.52 3.03 -11.49
N LYS A 184 6.40 3.43 -12.41
CA LYS A 184 6.43 4.78 -13.01
C LYS A 184 5.13 5.14 -13.73
N ARG A 185 4.40 4.16 -14.25
CA ARG A 185 3.09 4.38 -14.88
C ARG A 185 1.99 4.56 -13.83
N ASN A 186 2.07 3.80 -12.75
CA ASN A 186 0.93 3.56 -11.85
C ASN A 186 0.97 4.39 -10.55
N ILE A 187 2.15 4.84 -10.11
CA ILE A 187 2.31 5.51 -8.82
C ILE A 187 1.75 6.94 -8.85
N ASN A 188 0.88 7.27 -7.89
CA ASN A 188 0.27 8.60 -7.76
C ASN A 188 0.18 9.00 -6.28
N VAL A 189 0.18 10.31 -6.04
CA VAL A 189 0.11 10.94 -4.72
C VAL A 189 -1.25 11.60 -4.56
N TYR A 190 -1.90 11.37 -3.42
CA TYR A 190 -3.21 11.93 -3.11
C TYR A 190 -3.16 12.64 -1.75
N HIS A 191 -3.74 13.83 -1.64
CA HIS A 191 -3.89 14.55 -0.38
C HIS A 191 -5.31 14.51 0.12
N ARG A 192 -5.46 14.44 1.44
CA ARG A 192 -6.75 14.60 2.10
C ARG A 192 -7.25 16.04 1.90
N THR A 193 -8.49 16.19 1.44
CA THR A 193 -9.11 17.50 1.18
C THR A 193 -9.75 18.12 2.43
N ASN A 194 -10.08 17.32 3.45
CA ASN A 194 -10.68 17.83 4.68
C ASN A 194 -10.23 17.06 5.93
N TYR A 195 -9.37 17.69 6.74
CA TYR A 195 -8.87 17.14 8.00
C TYR A 195 -9.97 16.90 9.05
N SER A 196 -11.10 17.62 9.00
CA SER A 196 -12.21 17.47 9.95
C SER A 196 -13.01 16.16 9.76
N THR A 197 -12.99 15.57 8.57
CA THR A 197 -13.68 14.29 8.28
C THR A 197 -12.94 13.06 8.79
N PHE A 198 -11.67 13.22 9.19
CA PHE A 198 -10.82 12.13 9.66
C PHE A 198 -11.34 11.49 10.96
N GLY A 199 -11.86 12.31 11.88
CA GLY A 199 -12.33 11.86 13.20
C GLY A 199 -13.71 11.19 13.22
N TYR A 200 -14.49 11.29 12.14
CA TYR A 200 -15.82 10.67 12.05
C TYR A 200 -15.71 9.19 11.65
N ARG A 201 -14.81 8.85 10.70
CA ARG A 201 -14.63 7.46 10.25
C ARG A 201 -13.89 6.56 11.25
N SER A 202 -13.11 7.13 12.16
CA SER A 202 -12.47 6.38 13.24
C SER A 202 -13.39 6.07 14.42
N ARG A 203 -14.53 6.80 14.56
CA ARG A 203 -15.48 6.65 15.68
C ARG A 203 -16.82 6.02 15.31
N LEU A 204 -17.22 6.04 14.04
CA LEU A 204 -18.54 5.57 13.59
C LEU A 204 -18.78 4.04 13.67
N ILE A 205 -17.80 3.24 14.13
CA ILE A 205 -17.92 1.78 14.25
C ILE A 205 -17.63 1.29 15.68
N GLN A 206 -17.70 2.20 16.67
CA GLN A 206 -17.76 1.81 18.09
C GLN A 206 -19.20 1.67 18.61
N PHE A 207 -20.22 1.90 17.77
CA PHE A 207 -21.64 1.91 18.18
C PHE A 207 -22.57 1.09 17.26
N ILE A 208 -22.04 0.08 16.59
CA ILE A 208 -22.82 -0.99 15.93
C ILE A 208 -22.23 -2.32 16.37
#